data_AF-A0A1A3HJ94-F1
#
_entry.id   AF-A0A1A3HJ94-F1
#
_cell.length_a   1.000
_cell.length_b   1.000
_cell.length_c   1.000
_cell.angle_alpha   90.00
_cell.angle_beta   90.00
_cell.angle_gamma   90.00
#
_symmetry.space_group_name_H-M   'P 1'
#
loop_
_entity.id
_entity.type
_entity.pdbx_description
1 polymer ?
#
loop_
_entity_poly.entity_id
_entity_poly.type
_entity_poly.pdbx_seq_one_letter_code
_entity_poly.pdbx_strand_id
1 'polypeptide(L)'
;MDATFEVLSEAELGRVTAMYAPLTEAVRDLIDATIRTQADDDVISAARATIEKVTESLLSQRVRPPGVSYRVDGRPVPLGNAATGPCNPLAPPLVVHHEDDGRCWSEFVLGPAYEGPPGLVHGGMSALVLDHMLGEAASGGLTKPLFTGTITVKYLRGTPLGPLRCDAYVERAEGVKAFARGSISDAKGVTVEAEGIFIKPAWARDPE
;
A
#
# COMPACT_ATOMS: atom_id res chain seq x y z
N MET A 1 21.52 3.12 5.21
CA MET A 1 20.46 4.13 5.33
C MET A 1 19.70 3.76 6.58
N ASP A 2 19.87 4.53 7.65
CA ASP A 2 19.13 4.29 8.89
C ASP A 2 17.74 4.87 8.68
N ALA A 3 16.76 4.01 8.39
CA ALA A 3 15.36 4.39 8.41
C ALA A 3 15.02 4.83 9.84
N THR A 4 14.72 6.11 10.03
CA THR A 4 14.34 6.64 11.34
C THR A 4 12.88 6.27 11.61
N PHE A 5 12.65 5.54 12.69
CA PHE A 5 11.31 5.29 13.20
C PHE A 5 10.99 6.30 14.31
N GLU A 6 10.01 7.16 14.06
CA GLU A 6 9.55 8.14 15.04
C GLU A 6 8.26 7.65 15.73
N VAL A 7 8.12 7.93 17.03
CA VAL A 7 6.85 7.68 17.72
C VAL A 7 5.83 8.72 17.27
N LEU A 8 4.69 8.26 16.77
CA LEU A 8 3.53 9.13 16.52
C LEU A 8 2.73 9.19 17.81
N SER A 9 2.44 10.40 18.30
CA SER A 9 1.52 10.53 19.44
C SER A 9 0.10 10.12 19.02
N GLU A 10 -0.70 9.66 19.98
CA GLU A 10 -2.13 9.36 19.75
C GLU A 10 -2.88 10.55 19.16
N ALA A 11 -2.56 11.78 19.61
CA ALA A 11 -3.14 13.00 19.09
C ALA A 11 -2.80 13.22 17.61
N GLU A 12 -1.56 12.95 17.20
CA GLU A 12 -1.15 13.09 15.80
C GLU A 12 -1.71 11.95 14.95
N LEU A 13 -1.84 10.73 15.47
CA LEU A 13 -2.56 9.65 14.81
C LEU A 13 -4.03 10.04 14.58
N GLY A 14 -4.71 10.57 15.60
CA GLY A 14 -6.07 11.07 15.50
C GLY A 14 -6.20 12.16 14.43
N ARG A 15 -5.21 13.06 14.33
CA ARG A 15 -5.15 14.07 13.27
C ARG A 15 -4.94 13.47 11.88
N VAL A 16 -4.09 12.45 11.75
CA VAL A 16 -3.91 11.71 10.49
C VAL A 16 -5.26 11.15 10.03
N THR A 17 -5.96 10.44 10.89
CA THR A 17 -7.25 9.83 10.58
C THR A 17 -8.34 10.88 10.28
N ALA A 18 -8.41 11.95 11.07
CA ALA A 18 -9.49 12.92 10.96
C ALA A 18 -9.29 13.98 9.85
N MET A 19 -8.05 14.29 9.48
CA MET A 19 -7.74 15.40 8.58
C MET A 19 -6.97 14.98 7.33
N TYR A 20 -5.90 14.19 7.47
CA TYR A 20 -5.02 13.85 6.35
C TYR A 20 -5.58 12.71 5.48
N ALA A 21 -6.23 11.73 6.07
CA ALA A 21 -6.88 10.66 5.31
C ALA A 21 -8.05 11.19 4.45
N PRO A 22 -8.98 12.03 4.95
CA PRO A 22 -10.00 12.64 4.10
C PRO A 22 -9.45 13.53 2.99
N LEU A 23 -8.37 14.28 3.24
CA LEU A 23 -7.67 15.03 2.19
C LEU A 23 -7.11 14.07 1.13
N THR A 24 -6.57 12.93 1.54
CA THR A 24 -6.03 11.90 0.64
C THR A 24 -7.15 11.29 -0.21
N GLU A 25 -8.32 11.00 0.36
CA GLU A 25 -9.49 10.54 -0.40
C GLU A 25 -9.93 11.57 -1.43
N ALA A 26 -9.99 12.85 -1.08
CA ALA A 26 -10.32 13.92 -2.04
C ALA A 26 -9.32 13.99 -3.21
N VAL A 27 -8.03 13.69 -2.95
CA VAL A 27 -7.03 13.58 -4.02
C VAL A 27 -7.22 12.31 -4.85
N ARG A 28 -7.67 11.18 -4.27
CA ARG A 28 -8.01 9.98 -5.05
C ARG A 28 -9.19 10.23 -5.99
N ASP A 29 -10.22 10.92 -5.52
CA ASP A 29 -11.34 11.35 -6.37
C ASP A 29 -10.87 12.26 -7.51
N LEU A 30 -9.92 13.18 -7.22
CA LEU A 30 -9.33 14.04 -8.23
C LEU A 30 -8.50 13.26 -9.26
N ILE A 31 -7.73 12.25 -8.84
CA ILE A 31 -6.96 11.38 -9.76
C ILE A 31 -7.92 10.69 -10.72
N ASP A 32 -8.98 10.06 -10.21
CA ASP A 32 -9.98 9.38 -11.02
C ASP A 32 -10.72 10.36 -11.97
N ALA A 33 -11.11 11.53 -11.48
CA ALA A 33 -11.71 12.58 -12.32
C ALA A 33 -10.76 13.06 -13.42
N THR A 34 -9.47 13.23 -13.12
CA THR A 34 -8.44 13.66 -14.10
C THR A 34 -8.24 12.63 -15.21
N ILE A 35 -8.33 11.34 -14.89
CA ILE A 35 -8.21 10.25 -15.87
C ILE A 35 -9.41 10.24 -16.84
N ARG A 36 -10.62 10.53 -16.35
CA ARG A 36 -11.87 10.31 -17.09
C ARG A 36 -12.49 11.55 -17.72
N THR A 37 -12.04 12.75 -17.33
CA THR A 37 -12.69 13.99 -17.74
C THR A 37 -12.62 14.26 -19.24
N GLN A 38 -13.70 14.83 -19.77
CA GLN A 38 -13.79 15.42 -21.12
C GLN A 38 -14.35 16.84 -21.03
N ALA A 39 -14.12 17.52 -19.90
CA ALA A 39 -14.65 18.85 -19.65
C ALA A 39 -14.04 19.90 -20.60
N ASP A 40 -14.77 20.99 -20.80
CA ASP A 40 -14.34 22.11 -21.66
C ASP A 40 -13.11 22.85 -21.11
N ASP A 41 -12.39 23.54 -22.00
CA ASP A 41 -11.12 24.23 -21.72
C ASP A 41 -11.19 25.18 -20.51
N ASP A 42 -12.29 25.91 -20.34
CA ASP A 42 -12.50 26.83 -19.22
C ASP A 42 -12.53 26.09 -17.87
N VAL A 43 -13.17 24.92 -17.83
CA VAL A 43 -13.24 24.08 -16.62
C VAL A 43 -11.86 23.51 -16.31
N ILE A 44 -11.13 23.04 -17.32
CA ILE A 44 -9.76 22.51 -17.16
C ILE A 44 -8.81 23.60 -16.64
N SER A 45 -8.87 24.80 -17.20
CA SER A 45 -8.03 25.93 -16.78
C SER A 45 -8.31 26.35 -15.32
N ALA A 46 -9.58 26.45 -14.94
CA ALA A 46 -9.98 26.80 -13.58
C ALA A 46 -9.60 25.71 -12.55
N ALA A 47 -9.78 24.43 -12.91
CA ALA A 47 -9.38 23.30 -12.07
C ALA A 47 -7.87 23.29 -11.83
N ARG A 48 -7.06 23.45 -12.89
CA ARG A 48 -5.60 23.52 -12.79
C ARG A 48 -5.15 24.64 -11.86
N ALA A 49 -5.64 25.86 -12.04
CA ALA A 49 -5.27 27.00 -11.20
C ALA A 49 -5.61 26.77 -9.72
N THR A 50 -6.75 26.12 -9.45
CA THR A 50 -7.17 25.77 -8.08
C THR A 50 -6.25 24.73 -7.47
N ILE A 51 -5.90 23.67 -8.21
CA ILE A 51 -4.98 22.61 -7.76
C ILE A 51 -3.60 23.19 -7.44
N GLU A 52 -3.07 24.07 -8.31
CA GLU A 52 -1.78 24.73 -8.10
C GLU A 52 -1.79 25.56 -6.81
N LYS A 53 -2.85 26.36 -6.58
CA LYS A 53 -3.00 27.17 -5.36
C LYS A 53 -3.13 26.32 -4.08
N VAL A 54 -3.89 25.22 -4.13
CA VAL A 54 -4.01 24.28 -3.00
C VAL A 54 -2.65 23.65 -2.70
N THR A 55 -1.92 23.24 -3.74
CA THR A 55 -0.59 22.65 -3.62
C THR A 55 0.40 23.62 -2.99
N GLU A 56 0.45 24.86 -3.46
CA GLU A 56 1.28 25.92 -2.87
C GLU A 56 0.94 26.16 -1.39
N SER A 57 -0.36 26.20 -1.06
CA SER A 57 -0.82 26.39 0.32
C SER A 57 -0.33 25.25 1.23
N LEU A 58 -0.39 24.00 0.78
CA LEU A 58 0.11 22.84 1.55
C LEU A 58 1.64 22.87 1.70
N LEU A 59 2.38 23.21 0.65
CA LEU A 59 3.84 23.25 0.66
C LEU A 59 4.43 24.46 1.41
N SER A 60 3.65 25.53 1.59
CA SER A 60 4.04 26.70 2.40
C SER A 60 4.11 26.39 3.91
N GLN A 61 3.55 25.25 4.33
CA GLN A 61 3.53 24.79 5.72
C GLN A 61 4.67 23.81 6.00
N ARG A 62 4.79 23.38 7.26
CA ARG A 62 5.77 22.36 7.65
C ARG A 62 5.47 21.03 6.95
N VAL A 63 6.46 20.54 6.19
CA VAL A 63 6.44 19.24 5.49
C VAL A 63 7.21 18.18 6.27
N ARG A 64 6.77 16.93 6.15
CA ARG A 64 7.50 15.78 6.70
C ARG A 64 8.70 15.47 5.79
N PRO A 65 9.89 15.18 6.34
CA PRO A 65 11.03 14.78 5.51
C PRO A 65 10.81 13.39 4.89
N PRO A 66 11.45 13.10 3.74
CA PRO A 66 11.44 11.75 3.19
C PRO A 66 12.17 10.77 4.11
N GLY A 67 11.81 9.49 4.04
CA GLY A 67 12.50 8.41 4.77
C GLY A 67 12.12 8.25 6.25
N VAL A 68 11.15 9.02 6.75
CA VAL A 68 10.60 8.82 8.11
C VAL A 68 9.40 7.88 8.07
N SER A 69 9.46 6.84 8.88
CA SER A 69 8.31 5.99 9.18
C SER A 69 7.90 6.20 10.63
N TYR A 70 6.61 6.11 10.91
CA TYR A 70 6.09 6.31 12.25
C TYR A 70 5.76 5.00 12.93
N ARG A 71 5.64 5.00 14.26
CA ARG A 71 5.11 3.88 15.04
C ARG A 71 4.08 4.35 16.05
N VAL A 72 3.07 3.51 16.28
CA VAL A 72 2.09 3.61 17.38
C VAL A 72 2.02 2.24 18.03
N ASP A 73 2.21 2.17 19.35
CA ASP A 73 2.24 0.91 20.12
C ASP A 73 3.13 -0.19 19.52
N GLY A 74 4.31 0.22 19.01
CA GLY A 74 5.27 -0.68 18.38
C GLY A 74 4.91 -1.12 16.95
N ARG A 75 3.72 -0.77 16.44
CA ARG A 75 3.29 -1.06 15.07
C ARG A 75 3.67 0.08 14.12
N PRO A 76 4.24 -0.21 12.93
CA PRO A 76 4.55 0.82 11.96
C PRO A 76 3.29 1.47 11.38
N VAL A 77 3.32 2.78 11.24
CA VAL A 77 2.30 3.61 10.57
C VAL A 77 3.00 4.37 9.45
N PRO A 78 3.23 3.74 8.28
CA PRO A 78 4.08 4.32 7.26
C PRO A 78 3.25 5.27 6.38
N LEU A 79 3.02 6.49 6.88
CA LEU A 79 2.07 7.46 6.31
C LEU A 79 2.14 7.65 4.79
N GLY A 80 3.36 7.71 4.23
CA GLY A 80 3.59 7.91 2.80
C GLY A 80 3.86 6.63 2.00
N ASN A 81 3.70 5.45 2.59
CA ASN A 81 3.99 4.18 1.93
C ASN A 81 3.16 4.00 0.66
N ALA A 82 3.76 3.40 -0.38
CA ALA A 82 3.14 3.24 -1.68
C ALA A 82 2.05 2.16 -1.75
N ALA A 83 1.96 1.26 -0.77
CA ALA A 83 0.95 0.20 -0.73
C ALA A 83 -0.16 0.48 0.29
N THR A 84 0.17 1.03 1.47
CA THR A 84 -0.78 1.23 2.58
C THR A 84 -0.70 2.59 3.25
N GLY A 85 0.02 3.55 2.67
CA GLY A 85 0.18 4.88 3.27
C GLY A 85 -1.15 5.65 3.31
N PRO A 86 -1.72 5.96 4.50
CA PRO A 86 -2.96 6.73 4.60
C PRO A 86 -2.86 8.16 4.08
N CYS A 87 -1.63 8.69 3.92
CA CYS A 87 -1.36 10.00 3.33
C CYS A 87 -0.82 9.91 1.90
N ASN A 88 -0.89 8.74 1.26
CA ASN A 88 -0.43 8.53 -0.11
C ASN A 88 -1.62 8.18 -1.02
N PRO A 89 -2.07 9.09 -1.91
CA PRO A 89 -3.20 8.83 -2.78
C PRO A 89 -2.89 7.79 -3.87
N LEU A 90 -1.61 7.47 -4.13
CA LEU A 90 -1.23 6.37 -5.02
C LEU A 90 -1.40 5.00 -4.35
N ALA A 91 -1.43 4.94 -3.02
CA ALA A 91 -1.60 3.67 -2.32
C ALA A 91 -2.96 3.07 -2.65
N PRO A 92 -3.00 1.79 -3.09
CA PRO A 92 -4.25 1.04 -3.16
C PRO A 92 -4.96 1.06 -1.81
N PRO A 93 -6.31 1.08 -1.78
CA PRO A 93 -7.08 1.19 -0.54
C PRO A 93 -7.13 -0.15 0.21
N LEU A 94 -5.96 -0.69 0.56
CA LEU A 94 -5.85 -1.96 1.29
C LEU A 94 -6.16 -1.75 2.77
N VAL A 95 -7.08 -2.56 3.29
CA VAL A 95 -7.27 -2.76 4.72
C VAL A 95 -6.91 -4.21 5.03
N VAL A 96 -5.83 -4.40 5.80
CA VAL A 96 -5.28 -5.72 6.08
C VAL A 96 -5.89 -6.29 7.35
N HIS A 97 -6.55 -7.44 7.22
CA HIS A 97 -7.08 -8.23 8.32
C HIS A 97 -6.14 -9.38 8.62
N HIS A 98 -5.94 -9.68 9.89
CA HIS A 98 -5.06 -10.75 10.36
C HIS A 98 -5.88 -11.79 11.11
N GLU A 99 -5.60 -13.06 10.84
CA GLU A 99 -6.18 -14.22 11.52
C GLU A 99 -5.20 -14.77 12.56
N ASP A 100 -5.72 -15.49 13.55
CA ASP A 100 -4.91 -16.07 14.64
C ASP A 100 -3.90 -17.14 14.15
N ASP A 101 -4.14 -17.75 12.99
CA ASP A 101 -3.26 -18.75 12.38
C ASP A 101 -2.12 -18.13 11.56
N GLY A 102 -1.99 -16.80 11.56
CA GLY A 102 -0.94 -16.06 10.85
C GLY A 102 -1.25 -15.78 9.39
N ARG A 103 -2.46 -16.10 8.90
CA ARG A 103 -2.95 -15.63 7.60
C ARG A 103 -3.32 -14.15 7.70
N CYS A 104 -3.19 -13.46 6.57
CA CYS A 104 -3.79 -12.14 6.40
C CYS A 104 -4.52 -12.04 5.07
N TRP A 105 -5.51 -11.15 5.02
CA TRP A 105 -6.30 -10.91 3.83
C TRP A 105 -6.75 -9.46 3.73
N SER A 106 -7.13 -9.05 2.52
CA SER A 106 -7.70 -7.72 2.26
C SER A 106 -8.72 -7.80 1.13
N GLU A 107 -9.82 -7.08 1.28
CA GLU A 107 -10.81 -6.83 0.23
C GLU A 107 -10.76 -5.36 -0.16
N PHE A 108 -10.62 -5.08 -1.45
CA PHE A 108 -10.39 -3.73 -1.95
C PHE A 108 -10.92 -3.58 -3.38
N VAL A 109 -11.04 -2.33 -3.83
CA VAL A 109 -11.49 -2.00 -5.18
C VAL A 109 -10.37 -1.27 -5.91
N LEU A 110 -9.95 -1.80 -7.07
CA LEU A 110 -9.02 -1.10 -7.95
C LEU A 110 -9.77 -0.50 -9.14
N GLY A 111 -9.83 0.83 -9.16
CA GLY A 111 -10.43 1.61 -10.24
C GLY A 111 -9.44 2.04 -11.34
N PRO A 112 -9.84 2.97 -12.21
CA PRO A 112 -9.06 3.44 -13.37
C PRO A 112 -7.65 3.93 -13.05
N ALA A 113 -7.42 4.46 -11.84
CA ALA A 113 -6.10 4.90 -11.38
C ALA A 113 -5.03 3.79 -11.38
N TYR A 114 -5.45 2.52 -11.41
CA TYR A 114 -4.58 1.35 -11.35
C TYR A 114 -4.62 0.51 -12.62
N GLU A 115 -5.27 1.02 -13.67
CA GLU A 115 -5.43 0.36 -14.96
C GLU A 115 -4.09 0.26 -15.70
N GLY A 116 -3.87 -0.87 -16.39
CA GLY A 116 -2.75 -1.04 -17.30
C GLY A 116 -3.28 -1.33 -18.71
N PRO A 117 -3.54 -2.60 -19.07
CA PRO A 117 -4.33 -2.91 -20.25
C PRO A 117 -5.79 -2.45 -20.09
N PRO A 118 -6.51 -2.18 -21.19
CA PRO A 118 -7.92 -1.77 -21.11
C PRO A 118 -8.80 -2.72 -20.28
N GLY A 119 -9.45 -2.18 -19.26
CA GLY A 119 -10.33 -2.87 -18.31
C GLY A 119 -9.62 -3.77 -17.29
N LEU A 120 -8.28 -3.79 -17.28
CA LEU A 120 -7.48 -4.67 -16.44
C LEU A 120 -6.52 -3.89 -15.54
N VAL A 121 -6.33 -4.38 -14.32
CA VAL A 121 -5.31 -3.87 -13.39
C VAL A 121 -3.93 -4.05 -14.01
N HIS A 122 -3.09 -3.02 -13.90
CA HIS A 122 -1.69 -3.09 -14.33
C HIS A 122 -0.96 -4.17 -13.51
N GLY A 123 -0.22 -5.07 -14.18
CA GLY A 123 0.44 -6.19 -13.48
C GLY A 123 1.36 -5.74 -12.34
N GLY A 124 2.08 -4.63 -12.54
CA GLY A 124 2.90 -4.01 -11.48
C GLY A 124 2.11 -3.60 -10.22
N MET A 125 0.83 -3.24 -10.35
CA MET A 125 -0.02 -2.95 -9.19
C MET A 125 -0.41 -4.25 -8.45
N SER A 126 -0.71 -5.33 -9.18
CA SER A 126 -0.90 -6.64 -8.57
C SER A 126 0.35 -7.12 -7.84
N ALA A 127 1.53 -6.91 -8.43
CA ALA A 127 2.81 -7.24 -7.79
C ALA A 127 3.07 -6.40 -6.53
N LEU A 128 2.75 -5.10 -6.54
CA LEU A 128 2.86 -4.21 -5.37
C LEU A 128 1.96 -4.69 -4.22
N VAL A 129 0.70 -5.01 -4.52
CA VAL A 129 -0.26 -5.52 -3.53
C VAL A 129 0.25 -6.84 -2.94
N LEU A 130 0.71 -7.77 -3.79
CA LEU A 130 1.22 -9.06 -3.34
C LEU A 130 2.50 -8.92 -2.51
N ASP A 131 3.46 -8.09 -2.91
CA ASP A 131 4.67 -7.84 -2.11
C ASP A 131 4.33 -7.34 -0.72
N HIS A 132 3.40 -6.38 -0.62
CA HIS A 132 2.95 -5.86 0.66
C HIS A 132 2.26 -6.93 1.52
N MET A 133 1.27 -7.65 0.96
CA MET A 133 0.50 -8.67 1.68
C MET A 133 1.35 -9.85 2.13
N LEU A 134 2.29 -10.30 1.29
CA LEU A 134 3.26 -11.33 1.66
C LEU A 134 4.19 -10.84 2.78
N GLY A 135 4.59 -9.57 2.73
CA GLY A 135 5.39 -8.93 3.78
C GLY A 135 4.64 -8.87 5.11
N GLU A 136 3.38 -8.46 5.10
CA GLU A 136 2.47 -8.46 6.26
C GLU A 136 2.40 -9.85 6.91
N ALA A 137 2.13 -10.90 6.12
CA ALA A 137 2.08 -12.27 6.60
C ALA A 137 3.44 -12.72 7.17
N ALA A 138 4.54 -12.53 6.43
CA ALA A 138 5.87 -12.99 6.84
C ALA A 138 6.33 -12.33 8.14
N SER A 139 6.07 -11.03 8.29
CA SER A 139 6.53 -10.23 9.42
C SER A 139 5.60 -10.25 10.64
N GLY A 140 4.45 -10.92 10.55
CA GLY A 140 3.44 -10.93 11.61
C GLY A 140 2.89 -9.54 11.87
N GLY A 141 2.35 -8.89 10.81
CA GLY A 141 1.81 -7.53 10.89
C GLY A 141 2.89 -6.45 10.94
N LEU A 142 3.98 -6.62 10.19
CA LEU A 142 5.15 -5.71 10.13
C LEU A 142 5.86 -5.50 11.47
N THR A 143 5.68 -6.42 12.42
CA THR A 143 6.32 -6.35 13.75
C THR A 143 7.73 -6.94 13.75
N LYS A 144 8.03 -7.84 12.83
CA LYS A 144 9.35 -8.47 12.68
C LYS A 144 10.13 -7.84 11.52
N PRO A 145 11.45 -7.64 11.65
CA PRO A 145 12.30 -7.11 10.58
C PRO A 145 12.54 -8.17 9.51
N LEU A 146 11.56 -8.41 8.65
CA LEU A 146 11.62 -9.33 7.53
C LEU A 146 11.45 -8.55 6.23
N PHE A 147 12.48 -8.59 5.39
CA PHE A 147 12.54 -7.79 4.17
C PHE A 147 12.44 -8.69 2.94
N THR A 148 11.75 -8.24 1.90
CA THR A 148 11.66 -8.97 0.64
C THR A 148 13.07 -9.24 0.09
N GLY A 149 13.45 -10.52 0.02
CA GLY A 149 14.67 -10.96 -0.66
C GLY A 149 14.38 -11.32 -2.12
N THR A 150 13.26 -12.00 -2.37
CA THR A 150 12.80 -12.34 -3.72
C THR A 150 11.28 -12.49 -3.72
N ILE A 151 10.64 -12.05 -4.80
CA ILE A 151 9.23 -12.33 -5.09
C ILE A 151 9.12 -12.87 -6.51
N THR A 152 8.38 -13.96 -6.67
CA THR A 152 7.99 -14.53 -7.96
C THR A 152 6.50 -14.33 -8.12
N VAL A 153 6.08 -13.63 -9.18
CA VAL A 153 4.67 -13.34 -9.47
C VAL A 153 4.24 -14.06 -10.74
N LYS A 154 3.13 -14.77 -10.68
CA LYS A 154 2.55 -15.51 -11.81
C LYS A 154 1.16 -14.98 -12.13
N TYR A 155 1.01 -14.42 -13.33
CA TYR A 155 -0.26 -13.92 -13.84
C TYR A 155 -1.00 -15.04 -14.57
N LEU A 156 -2.06 -15.56 -13.96
CA LEU A 156 -2.85 -16.67 -14.49
C LEU A 156 -3.91 -16.21 -15.50
N ARG A 157 -4.52 -15.06 -15.22
CA ARG A 157 -5.55 -14.40 -16.04
C ARG A 157 -5.42 -12.88 -15.88
N GLY A 158 -5.96 -12.12 -16.83
CA GLY A 158 -6.17 -10.68 -16.63
C GLY A 158 -6.98 -10.41 -15.35
N THR A 159 -6.45 -9.55 -14.49
CA THR A 159 -7.14 -9.10 -13.27
C THR A 159 -8.07 -7.95 -13.64
N PRO A 160 -9.40 -8.10 -13.54
CA PRO A 160 -10.31 -7.02 -13.90
C PRO A 160 -10.19 -5.85 -12.92
N LEU A 161 -10.48 -4.64 -13.39
CA LEU A 161 -10.81 -3.54 -12.50
C LEU A 161 -12.07 -3.87 -11.67
N GLY A 162 -12.18 -3.31 -10.48
CA GLY A 162 -13.31 -3.52 -9.56
C GLY A 162 -12.92 -4.23 -8.27
N PRO A 163 -13.89 -4.90 -7.60
CA PRO A 163 -13.66 -5.60 -6.34
C PRO A 163 -12.73 -6.80 -6.49
N LEU A 164 -11.75 -6.87 -5.61
CA LEU A 164 -10.73 -7.91 -5.55
C LEU A 164 -10.49 -8.33 -4.10
N ARG A 165 -9.99 -9.55 -3.94
CA ARG A 165 -9.52 -10.08 -2.66
C ARG A 165 -8.08 -10.51 -2.77
N CYS A 166 -7.26 -10.18 -1.79
CA CYS A 166 -5.92 -10.73 -1.63
C CYS A 166 -5.83 -11.54 -0.34
N ASP A 167 -5.24 -12.73 -0.43
CA ASP A 167 -4.94 -13.61 0.71
C ASP A 167 -3.43 -13.90 0.72
N ALA A 168 -2.82 -13.93 1.90
CA ALA A 168 -1.42 -14.25 2.10
C ALA A 168 -1.17 -15.04 3.39
N TYR A 169 -0.16 -15.90 3.38
CA TYR A 169 0.23 -16.72 4.53
C TYR A 169 1.69 -17.16 4.45
N VAL A 170 2.28 -17.51 5.59
CA VAL A 170 3.61 -18.15 5.65
C VAL A 170 3.46 -19.65 5.43
N GLU A 171 4.10 -20.17 4.38
CA GLU A 171 4.13 -21.61 4.10
C GLU A 171 5.11 -22.33 5.04
N ARG A 172 6.30 -21.75 5.22
CA ARG A 172 7.36 -22.33 6.06
C ARG A 172 8.40 -21.27 6.44
N ALA A 173 9.18 -21.57 7.48
CA ALA A 173 10.32 -20.76 7.87
C ALA A 173 11.57 -21.66 8.03
N GLU A 174 12.72 -21.19 7.53
CA GLU A 174 13.99 -21.91 7.61
C GLU A 174 15.13 -20.94 7.91
N GLY A 175 15.70 -21.06 9.11
CA GLY A 175 16.77 -20.18 9.58
C GLY A 175 16.35 -18.72 9.55
N VAL A 176 17.01 -17.92 8.71
CA VAL A 176 16.76 -16.49 8.56
C VAL A 176 15.71 -16.15 7.49
N LYS A 177 15.06 -17.16 6.90
CA LYS A 177 14.13 -17.02 5.79
C LYS A 177 12.71 -17.39 6.20
N ALA A 178 11.74 -16.56 5.81
CA ALA A 178 10.32 -16.89 5.80
C ALA A 178 9.86 -17.01 4.35
N PHE A 179 9.15 -18.10 4.04
CA PHE A 179 8.60 -18.36 2.72
C PHE A 179 7.09 -18.13 2.79
N ALA A 180 6.60 -17.14 2.06
CA ALA A 180 5.20 -16.74 2.05
C ALA A 180 4.57 -16.99 0.69
N ARG A 181 3.27 -17.29 0.69
CA ARG A 181 2.45 -17.48 -0.51
C ARG A 181 1.22 -16.61 -0.42
N GLY A 182 0.73 -16.18 -1.57
CA GLY A 182 -0.44 -15.32 -1.64
C GLY A 182 -1.02 -15.25 -3.04
N SER A 183 -2.24 -14.73 -3.12
CA SER A 183 -2.97 -14.62 -4.38
C SER A 183 -3.87 -13.41 -4.40
N ILE A 184 -4.17 -12.90 -5.60
CA ILE A 184 -5.27 -11.96 -5.87
C ILE A 184 -6.35 -12.72 -6.63
N SER A 185 -7.60 -12.52 -6.23
CA SER A 185 -8.77 -13.14 -6.84
C SER A 185 -9.88 -12.13 -7.11
N ASP A 186 -10.65 -12.42 -8.15
CA ASP A 186 -11.95 -11.79 -8.43
C ASP A 186 -13.08 -12.79 -8.11
N ALA A 187 -14.34 -12.43 -8.43
CA ALA A 187 -15.50 -13.31 -8.23
C ALA A 187 -15.45 -14.64 -9.01
N LYS A 188 -14.55 -14.79 -10.00
CA LYS A 188 -14.33 -16.00 -10.81
C LYS A 188 -13.09 -16.78 -10.35
N GLY A 189 -12.42 -16.35 -9.28
CA GLY A 189 -11.26 -17.03 -8.70
C GLY A 189 -9.94 -16.30 -8.96
N VAL A 190 -8.84 -17.00 -8.70
CA VAL A 190 -7.48 -16.43 -8.70
C VAL A 190 -7.08 -15.92 -10.08
N THR A 191 -6.51 -14.71 -10.11
CA THR A 191 -5.96 -14.07 -11.31
C THR A 191 -4.44 -13.97 -11.25
N VAL A 192 -3.87 -13.79 -10.05
CA VAL A 192 -2.42 -13.68 -9.82
C VAL A 192 -2.03 -14.46 -8.57
N GLU A 193 -0.92 -15.19 -8.63
CA GLU A 193 -0.29 -15.86 -7.50
C GLU A 193 1.11 -15.29 -7.28
N ALA A 194 1.58 -15.29 -6.03
CA ALA A 194 2.97 -14.97 -5.73
C ALA A 194 3.57 -15.85 -4.63
N GLU A 195 4.87 -16.09 -4.76
CA GLU A 195 5.73 -16.69 -3.75
C GLU A 195 6.81 -15.70 -3.36
N GLY A 196 6.99 -15.46 -2.07
CA GLY A 196 7.96 -14.53 -1.54
C GLY A 196 8.93 -15.18 -0.57
N ILE A 197 10.19 -14.80 -0.64
CA ILE A 197 11.23 -15.14 0.32
C ILE A 197 11.60 -13.87 1.08
N PHE A 198 11.31 -13.85 2.37
CA PHE A 198 11.59 -12.74 3.27
C PHE A 198 12.76 -13.08 4.17
N ILE A 199 13.68 -12.14 4.33
CA ILE A 199 14.98 -12.35 4.97
C ILE A 199 15.08 -11.49 6.23
N LYS A 200 15.43 -12.13 7.35
CA LYS A 200 15.83 -11.42 8.57
C LYS A 200 17.19 -10.79 8.28
N PRO A 201 17.37 -9.46 8.37
CA PRO A 201 18.62 -8.80 8.01
C PRO A 201 19.69 -9.08 9.05
N ALA A 202 20.97 -8.92 8.68
CA ALA A 202 22.10 -9.26 9.54
C ALA A 202 22.02 -8.62 10.94
N TRP A 203 21.70 -7.32 11.00
CA TRP A 203 21.58 -6.57 12.25
C TRP A 203 20.49 -7.08 13.20
N ALA A 204 19.53 -7.86 12.71
CA ALA A 204 18.46 -8.43 13.54
C ALA A 204 18.73 -9.89 13.93
N ARG A 205 19.79 -10.52 13.41
CA ARG A 205 20.02 -11.97 13.59
C ARG A 205 20.59 -12.31 14.96
N ASP A 206 21.36 -11.42 15.56
CA ASP A 206 21.97 -11.65 16.86
C ASP A 206 21.03 -11.14 17.98
N PRO A 207 20.69 -12.00 18.95
CA PRO A 207 20.21 -11.52 20.23
C PRO A 207 21.43 -11.01 21.02
N GLU A 208 21.30 -9.84 21.66
CA GLU A 208 22.05 -9.62 22.90
C GLU A 208 21.70 -10.69 23.94
#